data_AF-D3E1P2-F1
#
_entry.id   AF-D3E1P2-F1
#
_cell.length_a   1.000
_cell.length_b   1.000
_cell.length_c   1.000
_cell.angle_alpha   90.00
_cell.angle_beta   90.00
_cell.angle_gamma   90.00
#
_symmetry.space_group_name_H-M   'P 1'
#
loop_
_entity.id
_entity.type
_entity.pdbx_description
1 polymer ?
#
loop_
_entity_poly.entity_id
_entity_poly.type
_entity_poly.pdbx_seq_one_letter_code
_entity_poly.pdbx_strand_id
1 'polypeptide(L)'
;MDIFNYIFQIIVSVLIFAAIFAVGILLRDKIVHKLNFFVNPQNYLPEEEIQTLKQVYYLILILILVVCILNFFFDNNIILPNSPEFYVFNSFLDIIVSVYIAIIIYDGSKKSKILLIFLIPIPSIAFLLFGESLIEYWDFVRIPALLYIMKIFYDKFHIYTDKYNLEKSILLLFSIVFISFIITLVAENEDPLNALVMVSNAFTSKGYTILGESTIGKIDSIFLVWGGYIISGAATATLTAAILIKHFNAKIEKFDEKFEELEKLISE
;
A
#
# COMPACT_ATOMS: atom_id res chain seq x y z
N MET A 1 -40.67 -4.28 5.74
CA MET A 1 -39.23 -4.56 5.52
C MET A 1 -38.50 -3.61 6.45
N ASP A 2 -38.08 -4.14 7.58
CA ASP A 2 -38.29 -3.42 8.82
C ASP A 2 -37.04 -2.61 9.19
N ILE A 3 -37.23 -1.32 9.48
CA ILE A 3 -36.21 -0.41 10.03
C ILE A 3 -35.44 -1.07 11.19
N PHE A 4 -36.09 -1.99 11.91
CA PHE A 4 -35.48 -2.84 12.91
C PHE A 4 -34.28 -3.65 12.38
N ASN A 5 -34.39 -4.30 11.22
CA ASN A 5 -33.30 -5.08 10.62
C ASN A 5 -32.11 -4.19 10.23
N TYR A 6 -32.38 -3.00 9.69
CA TYR A 6 -31.35 -2.00 9.40
C TYR A 6 -30.58 -1.58 10.66
N ILE A 7 -31.31 -1.18 11.70
CA ILE A 7 -30.70 -0.77 12.97
C ILE A 7 -29.93 -1.94 13.60
N PHE A 8 -30.48 -3.15 13.55
CA PHE A 8 -29.83 -4.34 14.06
C PHE A 8 -28.50 -4.64 13.33
N GLN A 9 -28.47 -4.61 12.00
CA GLN A 9 -27.25 -4.80 11.23
C GLN A 9 -26.19 -3.73 11.56
N ILE A 10 -26.58 -2.46 11.67
CA ILE A 10 -25.66 -1.37 12.09
C ILE A 10 -25.05 -1.67 13.46
N ILE A 11 -25.89 -1.97 14.46
CA ILE A 11 -25.42 -2.21 15.84
C ILE A 11 -24.46 -3.40 15.87
N VAL A 12 -24.82 -4.51 15.22
CA VAL A 12 -23.97 -5.71 15.19
C VAL A 12 -22.63 -5.42 14.49
N SER A 13 -22.63 -4.73 13.35
CA SER A 13 -21.41 -4.35 12.63
C SER A 13 -20.50 -3.45 13.48
N VAL A 14 -21.07 -2.47 14.19
CA VAL A 14 -20.32 -1.60 15.10
C VAL A 14 -19.71 -2.39 16.26
N LEU A 15 -20.47 -3.31 16.87
CA LEU A 15 -19.97 -4.13 17.97
C LEU A 15 -18.84 -5.06 17.54
N ILE A 16 -18.96 -5.68 16.37
CA ILE A 16 -17.92 -6.57 15.82
C ILE A 16 -16.66 -5.78 15.48
N PHE A 17 -16.80 -4.64 14.80
CA PHE A 17 -15.67 -3.77 14.49
C PHE A 17 -14.96 -3.31 15.77
N ALA A 18 -15.72 -2.88 16.79
CA ALA A 18 -15.18 -2.47 18.08
C ALA A 18 -14.44 -3.61 18.79
N ALA A 19 -14.98 -4.83 18.74
CA ALA A 19 -14.34 -6.02 19.32
C ALA A 19 -13.00 -6.33 18.62
N ILE A 20 -12.99 -6.38 17.28
CA ILE A 20 -11.77 -6.65 16.50
C ILE A 20 -10.74 -5.54 16.73
N PHE A 21 -11.16 -4.27 16.72
CA PHE A 21 -10.30 -3.13 17.00
C PHE A 21 -9.67 -3.19 18.40
N ALA A 22 -10.47 -3.52 19.43
CA ALA A 22 -9.98 -3.66 20.80
C ALA A 22 -8.94 -4.80 20.91
N VAL A 23 -9.21 -5.96 20.29
CA VAL A 23 -8.23 -7.06 20.22
C VAL A 23 -6.96 -6.61 19.49
N GLY A 24 -7.10 -5.86 18.39
CA GLY A 24 -5.98 -5.33 17.62
C GLY A 24 -5.08 -4.38 18.41
N ILE A 25 -5.65 -3.47 19.21
CA ILE A 25 -4.88 -2.60 20.12
C ILE A 25 -4.14 -3.44 21.16
N LEU A 26 -4.81 -4.38 21.81
CA LEU A 26 -4.19 -5.23 22.84
C LEU A 26 -3.02 -6.04 22.27
N LEU A 27 -3.17 -6.55 21.04
CA LEU A 27 -2.11 -7.26 20.34
C LEU A 27 -0.95 -6.33 19.99
N ARG A 28 -1.23 -5.13 19.46
CA ARG A 28 -0.20 -4.12 19.15
C ARG A 28 0.63 -3.82 20.40
N ASP A 29 -0.02 -3.50 21.51
CA ASP A 29 0.67 -3.13 22.75
C ASP A 29 1.52 -4.30 23.27
N LYS A 30 0.99 -5.52 23.21
CA LYS A 30 1.74 -6.72 23.58
C LYS A 30 2.95 -6.95 22.68
N ILE A 31 2.82 -6.78 21.37
CA ILE A 31 3.92 -6.96 20.41
C ILE A 31 5.00 -5.89 20.64
N VAL A 32 4.61 -4.62 20.73
CA VAL A 32 5.54 -3.49 20.91
C VAL A 32 6.29 -3.61 22.24
N HIS A 33 5.61 -3.98 23.34
CA HIS A 33 6.26 -4.06 24.65
C HIS A 33 7.08 -5.33 24.86
N LYS A 34 6.65 -6.47 24.30
CA LYS A 34 7.27 -7.78 24.61
C LYS A 34 8.26 -8.25 23.54
N LEU A 35 8.11 -7.80 22.29
CA LEU A 35 8.90 -8.28 21.15
C LEU A 35 9.71 -7.16 20.47
N ASN A 36 9.91 -6.01 21.14
CA ASN A 36 10.55 -4.82 20.57
C ASN A 36 11.87 -5.12 19.85
N PHE A 37 12.69 -6.03 20.40
CA PHE A 37 13.94 -6.45 19.76
C PHE A 37 13.73 -7.17 18.43
N PHE A 38 12.75 -8.08 18.34
CA PHE A 38 12.47 -8.87 17.14
C PHE A 38 11.70 -8.09 16.07
N VAL A 39 11.01 -7.04 16.47
CA VAL A 39 10.10 -6.29 15.59
C VAL A 39 10.73 -4.98 15.11
N ASN A 40 11.82 -4.50 15.72
CA ASN A 40 12.50 -3.28 15.28
C ASN A 40 13.36 -3.55 14.02
N PRO A 41 13.00 -3.01 12.84
CA PRO A 41 13.77 -3.21 11.62
C PRO A 41 15.20 -2.66 11.70
N GLN A 42 15.43 -1.67 12.58
CA GLN A 42 16.76 -1.07 12.80
C GLN A 42 17.78 -2.06 13.34
N ASN A 43 17.31 -3.16 13.94
CA ASN A 43 18.19 -4.21 14.44
C ASN A 43 18.69 -5.13 13.30
N TYR A 44 18.08 -5.05 12.11
CA TYR A 44 18.31 -6.00 11.01
C TYR A 44 18.70 -5.33 9.69
N LEU A 45 18.29 -4.08 9.47
CA LEU A 45 18.47 -3.36 8.21
C LEU A 45 19.10 -1.99 8.44
N PRO A 46 19.89 -1.48 7.47
CA PRO A 46 20.40 -0.12 7.51
C PRO A 46 19.26 0.90 7.40
N GLU A 47 19.48 2.10 7.93
CA GLU A 47 18.44 3.13 8.05
C GLU A 47 17.86 3.55 6.68
N GLU A 48 18.70 3.59 5.65
CA GLU A 48 18.35 3.93 4.26
C GLU A 48 17.32 2.95 3.67
N GLU A 49 17.48 1.65 3.92
CA GLU A 49 16.55 0.61 3.47
C GLU A 49 15.22 0.69 4.21
N ILE A 50 15.26 0.93 5.52
CA ILE A 50 14.05 1.13 6.34
C ILE A 50 13.27 2.34 5.85
N GLN A 51 13.95 3.41 5.46
CA GLN A 51 13.32 4.61 4.91
C GLN A 51 12.66 4.33 3.55
N THR A 52 13.35 3.60 2.66
CA THR A 52 12.77 3.17 1.38
C THR A 52 11.54 2.28 1.59
N LEU A 53 11.60 1.33 2.53
CA LEU A 53 10.46 0.48 2.89
C LEU A 53 9.27 1.29 3.42
N LYS A 54 9.51 2.35 4.21
CA LYS A 54 8.46 3.26 4.68
C LYS A 54 7.78 4.00 3.53
N GLN A 55 8.54 4.47 2.55
CA GLN A 55 8.00 5.16 1.37
C GLN A 55 7.09 4.21 0.57
N VAL A 56 7.57 3.00 0.29
CA VAL A 56 6.80 1.96 -0.41
C VAL A 56 5.54 1.60 0.39
N TYR A 57 5.66 1.45 1.70
CA TYR A 57 4.54 1.17 2.60
C TYR A 57 3.43 2.22 2.51
N TYR A 58 3.76 3.52 2.52
CA TYR A 58 2.74 4.57 2.40
C TYR A 58 2.01 4.54 1.05
N LEU A 59 2.74 4.32 -0.03
CA LEU A 59 2.15 4.21 -1.38
C LEU A 59 1.26 2.97 -1.52
N ILE A 60 1.67 1.83 -0.97
CA ILE A 60 0.85 0.62 -0.94
C ILE A 60 -0.45 0.88 -0.18
N LEU A 61 -0.40 1.57 0.97
CA LEU A 61 -1.62 1.90 1.70
C LEU A 61 -2.55 2.83 0.92
N ILE A 62 -2.00 3.83 0.21
CA ILE A 62 -2.79 4.69 -0.68
C ILE A 62 -3.44 3.84 -1.77
N LEU A 63 -2.71 2.92 -2.40
CA LEU A 63 -3.22 2.04 -3.45
C LEU A 63 -4.34 1.12 -2.94
N ILE A 64 -4.15 0.49 -1.78
CA ILE A 64 -5.16 -0.37 -1.15
C ILE A 64 -6.42 0.44 -0.80
N LEU A 65 -6.27 1.67 -0.31
CA LEU A 65 -7.41 2.55 -0.04
C LEU A 65 -8.16 2.93 -1.32
N VAL A 66 -7.45 3.15 -2.42
CA VAL A 66 -8.08 3.35 -3.74
C VAL A 66 -8.86 2.10 -4.15
N VAL A 67 -8.28 0.91 -3.99
CA VAL A 67 -8.98 -0.37 -4.27
C VAL A 67 -10.25 -0.48 -3.43
N CYS A 68 -10.23 -0.16 -2.13
CA CYS A 68 -11.43 -0.14 -1.30
C CYS A 68 -12.51 0.84 -1.81
N ILE A 69 -12.10 2.05 -2.22
CA ILE A 69 -13.02 3.06 -2.79
C ILE A 69 -13.58 2.60 -4.14
N LEU A 70 -12.76 2.01 -5.00
CA LEU A 70 -13.21 1.51 -6.30
C LEU A 70 -14.14 0.32 -6.14
N ASN A 71 -13.81 -0.64 -5.28
CA ASN A 71 -14.66 -1.79 -4.99
C ASN A 71 -16.07 -1.37 -4.57
N PHE A 72 -16.21 -0.28 -3.79
CA PHE A 72 -17.53 0.28 -3.48
C PHE A 72 -18.34 0.65 -4.75
N PHE A 73 -17.72 1.29 -5.74
CA PHE A 73 -18.42 1.66 -6.98
C PHE A 73 -18.74 0.44 -7.85
N PHE A 74 -17.88 -0.58 -7.83
CA PHE A 74 -18.08 -1.83 -8.58
C PHE A 74 -19.14 -2.73 -7.95
N ASP A 75 -19.20 -2.79 -6.61
CA ASP A 75 -20.14 -3.60 -5.85
C ASP A 75 -21.56 -3.00 -5.88
N ASN A 76 -21.70 -1.66 -6.03
CA ASN A 76 -22.99 -0.99 -5.92
C ASN A 76 -23.73 -0.75 -7.25
N ASN A 77 -23.15 -0.86 -8.45
CA ASN A 77 -23.86 -0.89 -9.76
C ASN A 77 -22.95 -0.84 -11.03
N ILE A 78 -23.41 -1.52 -12.10
CA ILE A 78 -23.23 -1.30 -13.58
C ILE A 78 -22.06 -1.96 -14.35
N ILE A 79 -20.85 -2.13 -13.82
CA ILE A 79 -19.69 -2.40 -14.73
C ILE A 79 -19.46 -3.90 -15.00
N LEU A 80 -19.58 -4.79 -14.01
CA LEU A 80 -19.45 -6.25 -14.21
C LEU A 80 -20.31 -7.08 -13.25
N PRO A 81 -20.81 -8.25 -13.68
CA PRO A 81 -21.38 -9.24 -12.78
C PRO A 81 -20.27 -9.90 -11.94
N ASN A 82 -20.13 -9.46 -10.70
CA ASN A 82 -19.15 -10.02 -9.77
C ASN A 82 -19.62 -11.35 -9.17
N SER A 83 -18.69 -12.29 -8.97
CA SER A 83 -18.99 -13.57 -8.33
C SER A 83 -19.19 -13.40 -6.81
N PRO A 84 -19.98 -14.25 -6.13
CA PRO A 84 -20.14 -14.21 -4.67
C PRO A 84 -18.80 -14.31 -3.90
N GLU A 85 -17.84 -15.03 -4.46
CA GLU A 85 -16.49 -15.21 -3.90
C GLU A 85 -15.70 -13.89 -3.88
N PHE A 86 -15.84 -13.06 -4.91
CA PHE A 86 -15.22 -11.76 -5.01
C PHE A 86 -15.73 -10.80 -3.92
N TYR A 87 -17.05 -10.75 -3.71
CA TYR A 87 -17.65 -9.93 -2.64
C TYR A 87 -17.17 -10.34 -1.24
N VAL A 88 -17.01 -11.64 -0.99
CA VAL A 88 -16.48 -12.15 0.28
C VAL A 88 -15.04 -11.68 0.48
N PHE A 89 -14.19 -11.83 -0.54
CA PHE A 89 -12.80 -11.38 -0.47
C PHE A 89 -12.69 -9.86 -0.23
N ASN A 90 -13.44 -9.06 -0.98
CA ASN A 90 -13.47 -7.60 -0.83
C ASN A 90 -13.93 -7.18 0.57
N SER A 91 -14.95 -7.84 1.10
CA SER A 91 -15.45 -7.56 2.45
C SER A 91 -14.39 -7.84 3.51
N PHE A 92 -13.63 -8.94 3.37
CA PHE A 92 -12.51 -9.22 4.27
C PHE A 92 -11.38 -8.19 4.14
N LEU A 93 -10.98 -7.85 2.91
CA LEU A 93 -9.96 -6.84 2.65
C LEU A 93 -10.34 -5.52 3.32
N ASP A 94 -11.58 -5.07 3.10
CA ASP A 94 -12.08 -3.80 3.62
C ASP A 94 -12.11 -3.74 5.15
N ILE A 95 -12.54 -4.84 5.80
CA ILE A 95 -12.50 -4.98 7.26
C ILE A 95 -11.07 -4.92 7.79
N ILE A 96 -10.16 -5.71 7.20
CA ILE A 96 -8.76 -5.78 7.62
C ILE A 96 -8.10 -4.41 7.51
N VAL A 97 -8.27 -3.74 6.37
CA VAL A 97 -7.70 -2.41 6.10
C VAL A 97 -8.25 -1.37 7.06
N SER A 98 -9.56 -1.37 7.31
CA SER A 98 -10.21 -0.43 8.24
C SER A 98 -9.70 -0.58 9.66
N VAL A 99 -9.62 -1.83 10.15
CA VAL A 99 -9.10 -2.14 11.47
C VAL A 99 -7.63 -1.75 11.58
N TYR A 100 -6.82 -2.11 10.58
CA TYR A 100 -5.40 -1.80 10.54
C TYR A 100 -5.15 -0.29 10.62
N ILE A 101 -5.86 0.48 9.80
CA ILE A 101 -5.77 1.94 9.78
C ILE A 101 -6.25 2.54 11.10
N ALA A 102 -7.36 2.05 11.64
CA ALA A 102 -7.87 2.50 12.93
C ALA A 102 -6.81 2.31 14.03
N ILE A 103 -6.14 1.16 14.09
CA ILE A 103 -5.09 0.87 15.09
C ILE A 103 -3.91 1.85 14.98
N ILE A 104 -3.52 2.21 13.76
CA ILE A 104 -2.33 3.06 13.51
C ILE A 104 -2.63 4.54 13.74
N ILE A 105 -3.82 5.00 13.37
CA ILE A 105 -4.21 6.42 13.48
C ILE A 105 -4.75 6.75 14.88
N TYR A 106 -5.24 5.76 15.63
CA TYR A 106 -5.81 6.00 16.95
C TYR A 106 -4.76 6.45 17.97
N ASP A 107 -4.88 7.72 18.36
CA ASP A 107 -4.07 8.38 19.39
C ASP A 107 -4.92 8.78 20.63
N GLY A 108 -6.19 8.38 20.67
CA GLY A 108 -7.13 8.75 21.73
C GLY A 108 -7.71 10.17 21.66
N SER A 109 -7.24 11.00 20.71
CA SER A 109 -7.77 12.35 20.49
C SER A 109 -9.22 12.35 20.00
N LYS A 110 -9.92 13.48 20.15
CA LYS A 110 -11.29 13.63 19.61
C LYS A 110 -11.33 13.38 18.09
N LYS A 111 -10.30 13.82 17.38
CA LYS A 111 -10.18 13.67 15.93
C LYS A 111 -10.08 12.21 15.51
N SER A 112 -9.22 11.42 16.16
CA SER A 112 -9.08 9.99 15.85
C SER A 112 -10.33 9.19 16.23
N LYS A 113 -11.02 9.55 17.33
CA LYS A 113 -12.33 8.96 17.68
C LYS A 113 -13.40 9.21 16.63
N ILE A 114 -13.49 10.42 16.09
CA ILE A 114 -14.43 10.76 15.01
C ILE A 114 -14.08 9.96 13.74
N LEU A 115 -12.80 9.93 13.36
CA LEU A 115 -12.34 9.15 12.20
C LEU A 115 -12.66 7.65 12.34
N LEU A 116 -12.55 7.11 13.54
CA LEU A 116 -12.84 5.71 13.82
C LEU A 116 -14.30 5.34 13.55
N ILE A 117 -15.25 6.25 13.83
CA ILE A 117 -16.67 6.04 13.53
C ILE A 117 -16.89 5.96 12.01
N PHE A 118 -16.25 6.84 11.24
CA PHE A 118 -16.37 6.84 9.79
C PHE A 118 -15.60 5.72 9.11
N LEU A 119 -14.64 5.10 9.79
CA LEU A 119 -13.86 3.97 9.28
C LEU A 119 -14.61 2.64 9.33
N ILE A 120 -15.73 2.54 10.07
CA ILE A 120 -16.45 1.29 10.26
C ILE A 120 -16.99 0.80 8.90
N PRO A 121 -16.55 -0.37 8.41
CA PRO A 121 -17.02 -0.95 7.15
C PRO A 121 -18.33 -1.70 7.39
N ILE A 122 -19.40 -0.94 7.70
CA ILE A 122 -20.72 -1.51 8.03
C ILE A 122 -21.22 -2.45 6.92
N PRO A 123 -21.15 -2.08 5.62
CA PRO A 123 -21.67 -2.92 4.55
C PRO A 123 -20.92 -4.25 4.43
N SER A 124 -19.58 -4.22 4.50
CA SER A 124 -18.76 -5.44 4.44
C SER A 124 -19.00 -6.38 5.62
N ILE A 125 -19.14 -5.86 6.84
CA ILE A 125 -19.44 -6.70 8.01
C ILE A 125 -20.85 -7.26 7.92
N ALA A 126 -21.83 -6.45 7.50
CA ALA A 126 -23.21 -6.89 7.34
C ALA A 126 -23.31 -8.00 6.27
N PHE A 127 -22.65 -7.82 5.12
CA PHE A 127 -22.61 -8.80 4.04
C PHE A 127 -22.06 -10.16 4.52
N LEU A 128 -20.92 -10.17 5.22
CA LEU A 128 -20.31 -11.42 5.70
C LEU A 128 -21.18 -12.19 6.71
N LEU A 129 -22.01 -11.49 7.49
CA LEU A 129 -22.82 -12.10 8.55
C LEU A 129 -24.22 -12.50 8.09
N PHE A 130 -24.81 -11.70 7.20
CA PHE A 130 -26.21 -11.82 6.82
C PHE A 130 -26.40 -12.20 5.35
N GLY A 131 -25.33 -12.28 4.55
CA GLY A 131 -25.35 -12.61 3.13
C GLY A 131 -25.79 -11.47 2.22
N GLU A 132 -26.37 -10.41 2.79
CA GLU A 132 -26.81 -9.20 2.09
C GLU A 132 -26.50 -7.99 2.98
N SER A 133 -26.03 -6.91 2.37
CA SER A 133 -25.92 -5.62 3.06
C SER A 133 -27.13 -4.76 2.70
N LEU A 134 -27.98 -4.47 3.67
CA LEU A 134 -29.10 -3.56 3.44
C LEU A 134 -28.64 -2.09 3.39
N ILE A 135 -27.42 -1.80 3.82
CA ILE A 135 -26.91 -0.45 4.14
C ILE A 135 -25.85 -0.02 3.11
N GLU A 136 -26.16 -0.17 1.82
CA GLU A 136 -25.29 0.18 0.70
C GLU A 136 -24.80 1.64 0.74
N TYR A 137 -25.60 2.57 1.27
CA TYR A 137 -25.28 4.00 1.25
C TYR A 137 -24.25 4.45 2.31
N TRP A 138 -23.91 3.62 3.30
CA TRP A 138 -22.96 4.02 4.35
C TRP A 138 -21.56 4.29 3.79
N ASP A 139 -21.17 3.55 2.75
CA ASP A 139 -19.86 3.71 2.15
C ASP A 139 -19.69 5.08 1.48
N PHE A 140 -20.75 5.75 1.01
CA PHE A 140 -20.68 7.14 0.54
C PHE A 140 -20.23 8.11 1.64
N VAL A 141 -20.64 7.86 2.89
CA VAL A 141 -20.22 8.66 4.06
C VAL A 141 -18.78 8.34 4.45
N ARG A 142 -18.32 7.12 4.17
CA ARG A 142 -16.98 6.62 4.48
C ARG A 142 -15.92 7.08 3.46
N ILE A 143 -16.27 7.25 2.18
CA ILE A 143 -15.33 7.72 1.14
C ILE A 143 -14.56 8.99 1.54
N PRO A 144 -15.20 10.08 2.02
CA PRO A 144 -14.47 11.26 2.49
C PRO A 144 -13.46 10.97 3.59
N ALA A 145 -13.76 10.04 4.50
CA ALA A 145 -12.82 9.63 5.54
C ALA A 145 -11.64 8.84 4.96
N LEU A 146 -11.88 7.92 4.02
CA LEU A 146 -10.82 7.18 3.32
C LEU A 146 -9.91 8.12 2.51
N LEU A 147 -10.47 9.10 1.79
CA LEU A 147 -9.71 10.14 1.09
C LEU A 147 -8.87 10.99 2.06
N TYR A 148 -9.44 11.35 3.21
CA TYR A 148 -8.72 12.06 4.25
C TYR A 148 -7.53 11.25 4.79
N ILE A 149 -7.70 9.93 4.93
CA ILE A 149 -6.63 9.03 5.35
C ILE A 149 -5.56 8.87 4.26
N MET A 150 -5.95 8.75 3.00
CA MET A 150 -5.00 8.77 1.87
C MET A 150 -4.14 10.03 1.91
N LYS A 151 -4.75 11.18 2.19
CA LYS A 151 -4.00 12.44 2.37
C LYS A 151 -3.00 12.33 3.51
N ILE A 152 -3.37 11.77 4.68
CA ILE A 152 -2.42 11.58 5.79
C ILE A 152 -1.21 10.74 5.37
N PHE A 153 -1.43 9.65 4.62
CA PHE A 153 -0.34 8.81 4.14
C PHE A 153 0.50 9.49 3.05
N TYR A 154 -0.14 10.28 2.19
CA TYR A 154 0.56 11.10 1.20
C TYR A 154 1.43 12.17 1.86
N ASP A 155 0.92 12.89 2.85
CA ASP A 155 1.68 13.91 3.59
C ASP A 155 2.90 13.28 4.27
N LYS A 156 2.74 12.08 4.86
CA LYS A 156 3.86 11.30 5.41
C LYS A 156 4.85 10.94 4.31
N PHE A 157 4.39 10.37 3.20
CA PHE A 157 5.24 10.03 2.06
C PHE A 157 6.07 11.23 1.60
N HIS A 158 5.43 12.37 1.36
CA HIS A 158 6.06 13.61 0.91
C HIS A 158 7.16 14.07 1.88
N ILE A 159 6.84 14.18 3.18
CA ILE A 159 7.83 14.55 4.22
C ILE A 159 9.06 13.62 4.20
N TYR A 160 8.84 12.32 3.98
CA TYR A 160 9.91 11.33 3.93
C TYR A 160 10.70 11.32 2.62
N THR A 161 10.13 11.78 1.50
CA THR A 161 10.81 11.79 0.20
C THR A 161 11.53 13.10 -0.10
N ASP A 162 10.98 14.24 0.36
CA ASP A 162 11.57 15.57 0.16
C ASP A 162 12.95 15.67 0.81
N LYS A 163 13.14 14.99 1.95
CA LYS A 163 14.42 14.91 2.67
C LYS A 163 15.55 14.27 1.83
N TYR A 164 15.24 13.49 0.81
CA TYR A 164 16.22 12.68 0.07
C TYR A 164 16.18 12.86 -1.47
N ASN A 165 15.45 13.85 -1.99
CA ASN A 165 15.34 14.15 -3.43
C ASN A 165 14.87 12.98 -4.34
N LEU A 166 14.32 11.90 -3.76
CA LEU A 166 13.82 10.73 -4.50
C LEU A 166 12.34 10.84 -4.88
N GLU A 167 11.66 11.88 -4.39
CA GLU A 167 10.21 12.05 -4.52
C GLU A 167 9.73 11.96 -5.96
N LYS A 168 10.35 12.71 -6.87
CA LYS A 168 9.89 12.82 -8.25
C LYS A 168 9.95 11.48 -8.98
N SER A 169 11.02 10.72 -8.78
CA SER A 169 11.19 9.41 -9.42
C SER A 169 10.20 8.38 -8.89
N ILE A 170 9.96 8.36 -7.58
CA ILE A 170 9.02 7.43 -6.95
C ILE A 170 7.57 7.80 -7.32
N LEU A 171 7.21 9.09 -7.29
CA LEU A 171 5.89 9.56 -7.72
C LEU A 171 5.63 9.28 -9.19
N LEU A 172 6.65 9.46 -10.06
CA LEU A 172 6.53 9.13 -11.47
C LEU A 172 6.28 7.62 -11.65
N LEU A 173 7.04 6.77 -10.96
CA LEU A 173 6.87 5.32 -10.98
C LEU A 173 5.46 4.93 -10.53
N PHE A 174 5.03 5.46 -9.39
CA PHE A 174 3.70 5.21 -8.83
C PHE A 174 2.61 5.70 -9.79
N SER A 175 2.79 6.87 -10.41
CA SER A 175 1.82 7.42 -11.37
C SER A 175 1.71 6.56 -12.63
N ILE A 176 2.82 6.02 -13.15
CA ILE A 176 2.80 5.09 -14.29
C ILE A 176 2.00 3.84 -13.93
N VAL A 177 2.32 3.20 -12.80
CA VAL A 177 1.60 2.01 -12.33
C VAL A 177 0.13 2.31 -12.08
N PHE A 178 -0.17 3.46 -11.47
CA PHE A 178 -1.53 3.87 -11.13
C PHE A 178 -2.38 4.18 -12.38
N ILE A 179 -1.83 4.89 -13.35
CA ILE A 179 -2.52 5.20 -14.61
C ILE A 179 -2.78 3.91 -15.38
N SER A 180 -1.79 3.03 -15.50
CA SER A 180 -1.98 1.74 -16.16
C SER A 180 -2.98 0.85 -15.44
N PHE A 181 -3.04 0.90 -14.10
CA PHE A 181 -4.10 0.27 -13.33
C PHE A 181 -5.50 0.76 -13.72
N ILE A 182 -5.71 2.08 -13.82
CA ILE A 182 -6.99 2.63 -14.26
C ILE A 182 -7.31 2.25 -15.71
N ILE A 183 -6.32 2.29 -16.62
CA ILE A 183 -6.49 1.89 -18.02
C ILE A 183 -6.87 0.42 -18.10
N THR A 184 -6.16 -0.47 -17.41
CA THR A 184 -6.43 -1.91 -17.41
C THR A 184 -7.83 -2.19 -16.88
N LEU A 185 -8.23 -1.57 -15.76
CA LEU A 185 -9.56 -1.71 -15.17
C LEU A 185 -10.68 -1.34 -16.17
N VAL A 186 -10.51 -0.28 -16.96
CA VAL A 186 -11.52 0.16 -17.95
C VAL A 186 -11.43 -0.63 -19.26
N ALA A 187 -10.23 -0.89 -19.77
CA ALA A 187 -10.00 -1.49 -21.08
C ALA A 187 -10.25 -2.99 -21.09
N GLU A 188 -9.91 -3.66 -19.99
CA GLU A 188 -10.09 -5.11 -19.84
C GLU A 188 -11.41 -5.47 -19.14
N ASN A 189 -12.15 -4.48 -18.63
CA ASN A 189 -13.35 -4.73 -17.83
C ASN A 189 -13.04 -5.73 -16.69
N GLU A 190 -11.92 -5.50 -16.01
CA GLU A 190 -11.48 -6.35 -14.90
C GLU A 190 -11.77 -5.65 -13.58
N ASP A 191 -12.01 -6.44 -12.54
CA ASP A 191 -12.17 -5.90 -11.21
C ASP A 191 -10.87 -5.26 -10.68
N PRO A 192 -10.93 -4.35 -9.68
CA PRO A 192 -9.75 -3.66 -9.17
C PRO A 192 -8.61 -4.57 -8.68
N LEU A 193 -8.92 -5.77 -8.18
CA LEU A 193 -7.89 -6.71 -7.73
C LEU A 193 -7.20 -7.35 -8.92
N ASN A 194 -7.97 -7.87 -9.88
CA ASN A 194 -7.42 -8.49 -11.09
C ASN A 194 -6.61 -7.48 -11.89
N ALA A 195 -7.13 -6.27 -12.13
CA ALA A 195 -6.41 -5.22 -12.84
C ALA A 195 -5.06 -4.90 -12.18
N LEU A 196 -5.00 -4.86 -10.85
CA LEU A 196 -3.75 -4.66 -10.10
C LEU A 196 -2.78 -5.84 -10.28
N VAL A 197 -3.27 -7.08 -10.30
CA VAL A 197 -2.47 -8.28 -10.58
C VAL A 197 -1.92 -8.26 -12.01
N MET A 198 -2.74 -7.91 -13.00
CA MET A 198 -2.32 -7.80 -14.41
C MET A 198 -1.19 -6.77 -14.57
N VAL A 199 -1.38 -5.56 -14.02
CA VAL A 199 -0.40 -4.48 -14.07
C VAL A 199 0.90 -4.86 -13.35
N SER A 200 0.79 -5.51 -12.19
CA SER A 200 1.96 -5.97 -11.43
C SER A 200 2.76 -7.03 -12.20
N ASN A 201 2.09 -7.96 -12.87
CA ASN A 201 2.73 -8.99 -13.67
C ASN A 201 3.39 -8.40 -14.93
N ALA A 202 2.71 -7.48 -15.61
CA ALA A 202 3.26 -6.75 -16.75
C ALA A 202 4.50 -5.93 -16.34
N PHE A 203 4.41 -5.17 -15.25
CA PHE A 203 5.52 -4.32 -14.80
C PHE A 203 6.75 -5.12 -14.31
N THR A 204 6.54 -6.30 -13.73
CA THR A 204 7.63 -7.16 -13.21
C THR A 204 8.10 -8.23 -14.19
N SER A 205 7.53 -8.28 -15.40
CA SER A 205 7.81 -9.29 -16.43
C SER A 205 7.56 -10.74 -15.97
N LYS A 206 6.71 -10.96 -14.96
CA LYS A 206 6.35 -12.29 -14.47
C LYS A 206 5.16 -12.85 -15.26
N GLY A 207 5.44 -13.29 -16.49
CA GLY A 207 4.54 -14.10 -17.31
C GLY A 207 3.82 -13.34 -18.42
N TYR A 208 3.95 -13.83 -19.65
CA TYR A 208 3.23 -13.36 -20.84
C TYR A 208 1.75 -13.78 -20.87
N THR A 209 1.31 -14.56 -19.88
CA THR A 209 -0.02 -15.20 -19.85
C THR A 209 -1.14 -14.28 -19.38
N ILE A 210 -0.81 -13.07 -18.91
CA ILE A 210 -1.77 -12.09 -18.40
C ILE A 210 -1.44 -10.72 -19.02
N LEU A 211 -1.38 -10.69 -20.36
CA LEU A 211 -1.41 -9.44 -21.12
C LEU A 211 -2.86 -9.23 -21.51
N GLY A 212 -3.38 -8.01 -21.37
CA GLY A 212 -4.78 -7.69 -21.67
C GLY A 212 -5.26 -8.29 -23.01
N GLU A 213 -6.52 -8.67 -23.08
CA GLU A 213 -7.12 -9.20 -24.31
C GLU A 213 -7.42 -8.07 -25.30
N SER A 214 -7.77 -6.90 -24.80
CA SER A 214 -8.11 -5.73 -25.62
C SER A 214 -6.88 -5.10 -26.27
N THR A 215 -7.06 -4.43 -27.42
CA THR A 215 -5.97 -3.70 -28.08
C THR A 215 -5.38 -2.62 -27.18
N ILE A 216 -6.22 -1.96 -26.36
CA ILE A 216 -5.79 -0.89 -25.45
C ILE A 216 -4.97 -1.48 -24.29
N GLY A 217 -5.44 -2.56 -23.64
CA GLY A 217 -4.69 -3.19 -22.55
C GLY A 217 -3.44 -3.93 -23.03
N LYS A 218 -3.37 -4.40 -24.28
CA LYS A 218 -2.12 -4.87 -24.90
C LYS A 218 -1.08 -3.75 -25.00
N ILE A 219 -1.48 -2.57 -25.47
CA ILE A 219 -0.58 -1.41 -25.58
C ILE A 219 -0.12 -0.97 -24.19
N ASP A 220 -1.03 -0.90 -23.22
CA ASP A 220 -0.71 -0.57 -21.83
C ASP A 220 0.28 -1.58 -21.23
N SER A 221 0.02 -2.87 -21.41
CA SER A 221 0.91 -3.93 -20.93
C SER A 221 2.30 -3.85 -21.58
N ILE A 222 2.40 -3.58 -22.89
CA ILE A 222 3.68 -3.37 -23.58
C ILE A 222 4.42 -2.18 -22.97
N PHE A 223 3.73 -1.06 -22.76
CA PHE A 223 4.33 0.13 -22.16
C PHE A 223 4.83 -0.14 -20.74
N LEU A 224 4.05 -0.85 -19.92
CA LEU A 224 4.44 -1.25 -18.57
C LEU A 224 5.66 -2.17 -18.55
N VAL A 225 5.69 -3.19 -19.40
CA VAL A 225 6.82 -4.14 -19.47
C VAL A 225 8.11 -3.42 -19.85
N TRP A 226 8.07 -2.60 -20.91
CA TRP A 226 9.25 -1.85 -21.35
C TRP A 226 9.64 -0.74 -20.38
N GLY A 227 8.67 -0.02 -19.82
CA GLY A 227 8.89 1.00 -18.80
C GLY A 227 9.52 0.40 -17.54
N GLY A 228 8.97 -0.70 -17.04
CA GLY A 228 9.51 -1.46 -15.91
C GLY A 228 10.92 -1.97 -16.18
N TYR A 229 11.18 -2.51 -17.37
CA TYR A 229 12.51 -2.98 -17.77
C TYR A 229 13.54 -1.85 -17.85
N ILE A 230 13.21 -0.72 -18.49
CA ILE A 230 14.10 0.45 -18.60
C ILE A 230 14.40 1.03 -17.21
N ILE A 231 13.38 1.18 -16.37
CA ILE A 231 13.53 1.75 -15.02
C ILE A 231 14.33 0.80 -14.13
N SER A 232 14.02 -0.50 -14.13
CA SER A 232 14.76 -1.51 -13.37
C SER A 232 16.22 -1.59 -13.83
N GLY A 233 16.48 -1.55 -15.14
CA GLY A 233 17.82 -1.53 -15.70
C GLY A 233 18.60 -0.28 -15.30
N ALA A 234 18.01 0.90 -15.43
CA ALA A 234 18.63 2.16 -15.03
C ALA A 234 18.87 2.22 -13.51
N ALA A 235 17.93 1.77 -12.69
CA ALA A 235 18.06 1.72 -11.23
C ALA A 235 19.16 0.74 -10.80
N THR A 236 19.19 -0.46 -11.40
CA THR A 236 20.21 -1.48 -11.11
C THR A 236 21.60 -1.02 -11.55
N ALA A 237 21.73 -0.39 -12.71
CA ALA A 237 23.00 0.18 -13.18
C ALA A 237 23.48 1.30 -12.26
N THR A 238 22.58 2.19 -11.84
CA THR A 238 22.89 3.28 -10.90
C THR A 238 23.32 2.75 -9.54
N LEU A 239 22.61 1.76 -9.01
CA LEU A 239 22.93 1.11 -7.74
C LEU A 239 24.29 0.38 -7.81
N THR A 240 24.52 -0.34 -8.91
CA THR A 240 25.80 -1.03 -9.15
C THR A 240 26.96 -0.04 -9.24
N ALA A 241 26.77 1.08 -9.95
CA ALA A 241 27.77 2.14 -10.02
C ALA A 241 28.06 2.75 -8.63
N ALA A 242 27.02 3.01 -7.83
CA ALA A 242 27.18 3.53 -6.47
C ALA A 242 27.93 2.54 -5.56
N ILE A 243 27.62 1.24 -5.64
CA ILE A 243 28.32 0.19 -4.89
C ILE A 243 29.79 0.11 -5.32
N LEU A 244 30.07 0.14 -6.62
CA LEU A 244 31.43 0.10 -7.15
C LEU A 244 32.22 1.33 -6.71
N ILE A 245 31.66 2.54 -6.84
CA ILE A 245 32.31 3.78 -6.39
C ILE A 245 32.62 3.70 -4.89
N LYS A 246 31.67 3.26 -4.06
CA LYS A 246 31.88 3.09 -2.61
C LYS A 246 32.98 2.06 -2.32
N HIS A 247 32.97 0.93 -3.02
CA HIS A 247 33.98 -0.12 -2.87
C HIS A 247 35.38 0.36 -3.28
N PHE A 248 35.50 1.09 -4.39
CA PHE A 248 36.77 1.61 -4.86
C PHE A 248 37.28 2.78 -4.01
N ASN A 249 36.42 3.69 -3.57
CA ASN A 249 36.81 4.78 -2.67
C ASN A 249 37.33 4.25 -1.33
N ALA A 250 36.65 3.29 -0.72
CA ALA A 250 37.12 2.65 0.51
C ALA A 250 38.46 1.91 0.33
N LYS A 251 38.75 1.46 -0.90
CA LYS A 251 40.02 0.81 -1.25
C LYS A 251 41.13 1.83 -1.49
N ILE A 252 40.80 2.97 -2.08
CA ILE A 252 41.71 4.11 -2.28
C ILE A 252 42.11 4.70 -0.93
N GLU A 253 41.16 4.98 -0.02
CA GLU A 253 41.45 5.44 1.34
C GLU A 253 42.40 4.48 2.08
N LYS A 254 42.18 3.16 1.94
CA LYS A 254 43.08 2.14 2.50
C LYS A 254 44.48 2.13 1.88
N PHE A 255 44.62 2.51 0.62
CA PHE A 255 45.92 2.64 -0.02
C PHE A 255 46.61 3.91 0.44
N ASP A 256 45.88 5.03 0.55
CA ASP A 256 46.41 6.29 1.05
C ASP A 256 46.89 6.17 2.50
N GLU A 257 46.12 5.51 3.38
CA GLU A 257 46.55 5.20 4.76
C GLU A 257 47.85 4.38 4.80
N LYS A 258 47.99 3.38 3.92
CA LYS A 258 49.21 2.58 3.83
C LYS A 258 50.40 3.35 3.26
N PHE A 259 50.16 4.29 2.34
CA PHE A 259 51.20 5.14 1.78
C PHE A 259 51.71 6.15 2.83
N GLU A 260 50.82 6.77 3.61
CA GLU A 260 51.21 7.63 4.73
C GLU A 260 52.01 6.86 5.78
N GLU A 261 51.62 5.63 6.09
CA GLU A 261 52.34 4.77 7.04
C GLU A 261 53.73 4.40 6.51
N LEU A 262 53.87 4.16 5.20
CA LEU A 262 55.16 3.90 4.55
C LEU A 262 56.06 5.15 4.53
N GLU A 263 55.51 6.33 4.24
CA GLU A 263 56.25 7.60 4.25
C GLU A 263 56.78 7.92 5.64
N LYS A 264 56.00 7.66 6.70
CA LYS A 264 56.46 7.78 8.08
C LYS A 264 57.62 6.84 8.39
N LEU A 265 57.57 5.60 7.93
CA LEU A 265 58.65 4.62 8.14
C LEU A 265 59.94 4.93 7.35
N ILE A 266 59.85 5.69 6.25
CA ILE A 266 61.02 6.11 5.45
C ILE A 266 61.65 7.40 5.99
N SER A 267 60.91 8.18 6.77
CA SER A 267 61.36 9.47 7.32
C SER A 267 61.96 9.40 8.73
N GLU A 268 61.97 8.21 9.36
CA GLU A 268 62.74 7.86 10.57
C GLU A 268 64.09 7.20 10.23
#